data_AF-A0A369JK00-F1
#
_entry.id   AF-A0A369JK00-F1
#
_cell.length_a   1.000
_cell.length_b   1.000
_cell.length_c   1.000
_cell.angle_alpha   90.00
_cell.angle_beta   90.00
_cell.angle_gamma   90.00
#
_symmetry.space_group_name_H-M   'P 1'
#
loop_
_entity.id
_entity.type
_entity.pdbx_description
1 polymer ?
#
loop_
_entity_poly.entity_id
_entity_poly.type
_entity_poly.pdbx_seq_one_letter_code
_entity_poly.pdbx_strand_id
1 'polypeptide(L)'
;MLLDSGLNTSSFSLTSQATSAFTSSSALTSSTSSGSTIPGLGALSGKAILALGKVTLRGAEYIVIQRRLANITSKFPHTGAANIKNIEHIYDDLLELSRRDLYSDTVRDRVLQILLVQIASRQTRHLIKSLNKWPPIEIQIFVSELIAILDPLRLSNTHDARGPVVKAYQASLATWESHSLVPFVEFLSQVAQAHSQVESAILLGGMMEFLLNAYATNFRDPLAETEPGSFHRKSTLQAACDFLLSTLSTRRSSLDIICGHPFHVLWSVRPQLPFTSLIHDREKRRAEVWNSLTRDVVLWRLHSTFDMMLDWTRTYDDSVIYDVCVDLLELTGSSDMEIAVRALRSLHRVISRGRLSAQRSIRRYLSLSSMPHFVEIMSLILSALSRIIFPDSIEAQLFFLRWDDVDFKSNAVLHFIHCFFNIAKEDDAFFEVIYAANILGLLRPFLEMELRGRGNLARHDADLAMVYDEADFDILASIKGNGLENLLPRDWDLPYAAAYRRSVLCRAFDVFMRRGDHHEFPELWHVEWDDLPSGVEGSDYASFWISQDIIGFNPALPGTLSKMDQ
;
A
#
# COMPACT_ATOMS: atom_id res chain seq x y z
N MET A 1 36.28 -28.28 20.61
CA MET A 1 35.45 -28.46 19.39
C MET A 1 34.04 -28.05 19.75
N LEU A 2 33.77 -26.75 19.64
CA LEU A 2 32.47 -26.10 19.87
C LEU A 2 32.32 -25.14 18.69
N LEU A 3 31.29 -25.32 17.88
CA LEU A 3 30.93 -24.41 16.79
C LEU A 3 29.71 -23.63 17.24
N ASP A 4 29.98 -22.42 17.74
CA ASP A 4 29.02 -21.31 17.75
C ASP A 4 28.83 -20.85 16.30
N SER A 5 27.60 -20.89 15.80
CA SER A 5 27.21 -20.28 14.54
C SER A 5 26.37 -19.04 14.85
N GLY A 6 27.07 -17.90 14.90
CA GLY A 6 26.46 -16.58 15.01
C GLY A 6 25.67 -16.24 13.74
N LEU A 7 24.38 -15.97 13.92
CA LEU A 7 23.53 -15.33 12.92
C LEU A 7 23.90 -13.84 12.86
N ASN A 8 24.64 -13.47 11.81
CA ASN A 8 24.82 -12.07 11.41
C ASN A 8 23.51 -11.57 10.77
N THR A 9 22.68 -10.89 11.55
CA THR A 9 21.61 -10.04 11.02
C THR A 9 22.24 -8.72 10.57
N SER A 10 22.60 -8.62 9.29
CA SER A 10 22.96 -7.35 8.66
C SER A 10 21.69 -6.52 8.48
N SER A 11 21.36 -5.69 9.47
CA SER A 11 20.38 -4.64 9.31
C SER A 11 20.88 -3.66 8.25
N PHE A 12 20.21 -3.64 7.09
CA PHE A 12 20.40 -2.60 6.09
C PHE A 12 19.77 -1.30 6.59
N SER A 13 20.46 -0.65 7.52
CA SER A 13 20.21 0.75 7.85
C SER A 13 20.82 1.60 6.74
N LEU A 14 20.07 1.86 5.67
CA LEU A 14 20.33 2.96 4.72
C LEU A 14 20.05 4.32 5.39
N THR A 15 20.57 4.50 6.60
CA THR A 15 20.97 5.81 7.08
C THR A 15 22.15 6.22 6.21
N SER A 16 21.90 7.19 5.34
CA SER A 16 22.88 8.01 4.63
C SER A 16 24.12 8.30 5.49
N GLN A 17 25.10 7.39 5.44
CA GLN A 17 26.50 7.61 5.78
C GLN A 17 27.31 7.45 4.48
N ALA A 18 26.96 8.26 3.49
CA ALA A 18 27.83 8.60 2.37
C ALA A 18 28.06 10.12 2.34
N THR A 19 28.30 10.70 3.51
CA THR A 19 29.24 11.81 3.66
C THR A 19 30.36 11.29 4.52
N SER A 20 31.20 10.41 3.95
CA SER A 20 32.59 10.41 4.36
C SER A 20 33.06 11.83 4.15
N ALA A 21 33.16 12.57 5.25
CA ALA A 21 33.83 13.84 5.27
C ALA A 21 35.12 13.65 4.47
N PHE A 22 35.24 14.40 3.36
CA PHE A 22 36.54 14.91 3.01
C PHE A 22 36.96 15.73 4.21
N THR A 23 37.52 15.05 5.21
CA THR A 23 38.41 15.63 6.17
C THR A 23 39.56 16.10 5.30
N SER A 24 39.41 17.31 4.77
CA SER A 24 40.57 18.08 4.35
C SER A 24 41.48 18.02 5.55
N SER A 25 42.55 17.24 5.40
CA SER A 25 43.72 17.21 6.27
C SER A 25 44.26 18.64 6.28
N SER A 26 43.57 19.49 7.01
CA SER A 26 44.07 20.73 7.52
C SER A 26 45.19 20.24 8.40
N ALA A 27 46.42 20.28 7.88
CA ALA A 27 47.59 20.16 8.70
C ALA A 27 47.41 21.20 9.79
N LEU A 28 46.91 20.76 10.95
CA LEU A 28 47.00 21.47 12.20
C LEU A 28 48.49 21.48 12.48
N THR A 29 49.19 22.45 11.89
CA THR A 29 50.33 23.06 12.52
C THR A 29 49.80 23.61 13.84
N SER A 30 49.74 22.74 14.85
CA SER A 30 49.72 23.09 16.24
C SER A 30 51.03 23.83 16.50
N SER A 31 51.05 25.12 16.15
CA SER A 31 52.03 26.06 16.64
C SER A 31 51.79 26.16 18.13
N THR A 32 52.56 25.39 18.89
CA THR A 32 52.82 25.61 20.31
C THR A 32 53.51 26.96 20.46
N SER A 33 52.73 28.05 20.35
CA SER A 33 53.19 29.40 20.65
C SER A 33 53.05 29.63 22.15
N SER A 34 54.00 29.10 22.91
CA SER A 34 54.35 29.64 24.22
C SER A 34 55.01 31.00 24.00
N GLY A 35 54.20 32.05 23.99
CA GLY A 35 54.68 33.41 23.82
C GLY A 35 53.51 34.38 23.83
N SER A 36 53.22 34.92 25.02
CA SER A 36 52.31 36.05 25.25
C SER A 36 52.69 37.22 24.33
N THR A 37 52.12 37.24 23.12
CA THR A 37 52.16 38.40 22.23
C THR A 37 50.87 39.16 22.48
N ILE A 38 50.99 40.32 23.13
CA ILE A 38 49.93 41.31 23.18
C ILE A 38 49.52 41.58 21.72
N PRO A 39 48.27 41.34 21.31
CA PRO A 39 47.83 41.60 19.95
C PRO A 39 47.99 43.10 19.68
N GLY A 40 49.04 43.47 18.95
CA GLY A 40 49.25 44.85 18.53
C GLY A 40 48.05 45.33 17.71
N LEU A 41 47.75 46.63 17.75
CA LEU A 41 46.61 47.24 17.03
C LEU A 41 46.49 46.79 15.55
N GLY A 42 47.62 46.46 14.90
CA GLY A 42 47.65 45.95 13.53
C GLY A 42 47.00 44.58 13.31
N ALA A 43 46.92 43.72 14.33
CA ALA A 43 46.28 42.41 14.21
C ALA A 43 44.74 42.52 14.07
N LEU A 44 44.15 43.54 14.70
CA LEU A 44 42.71 43.77 14.66
C LEU A 44 42.28 44.40 13.33
N SER A 45 43.07 45.36 12.81
CA SER A 45 42.84 45.95 11.48
C SER A 45 43.05 44.92 10.36
N GLY A 46 44.06 44.05 10.45
CA GLY A 46 44.27 42.96 9.50
C GLY A 46 43.09 41.98 9.43
N LYS A 47 42.52 41.60 10.59
CA LYS A 47 41.30 40.77 10.65
C LYS A 47 40.08 41.46 10.04
N ALA A 48 39.91 42.76 10.30
CA ALA A 48 38.81 43.55 9.75
C ALA A 48 38.89 43.66 8.21
N ILE A 49 40.08 43.92 7.66
CA ILE A 49 40.31 43.99 6.21
C ILE A 49 40.05 42.62 5.55
N LEU A 50 40.53 41.53 6.16
CA LEU A 50 40.27 40.18 5.66
C LEU A 50 38.77 39.85 5.67
N ALA A 51 38.06 40.22 6.73
CA ALA A 51 36.62 40.02 6.83
C ALA A 51 35.86 40.83 5.77
N LEU A 52 36.22 42.10 5.57
CA LEU A 52 35.64 42.96 4.53
C LEU A 52 35.90 42.41 3.12
N GLY A 53 37.12 41.91 2.87
CA GLY A 53 37.47 41.27 1.59
C GLY A 53 36.61 40.03 1.31
N LYS A 54 36.40 39.16 2.31
CA LYS A 54 35.53 37.98 2.18
C LYS A 54 34.07 38.36 1.92
N VAL A 55 33.56 39.38 2.60
CA VAL A 55 32.18 39.86 2.38
C VAL A 55 32.02 40.48 0.99
N THR A 56 33.00 41.26 0.55
CA THR A 56 32.98 41.90 -0.78
C THR A 56 33.04 40.86 -1.90
N LEU A 57 33.89 39.84 -1.78
CA LEU A 57 33.97 38.74 -2.74
C LEU A 57 32.64 37.97 -2.83
N ARG A 58 32.06 37.59 -1.68
CA ARG A 58 30.74 36.92 -1.65
C ARG A 58 29.63 37.79 -2.24
N GLY A 59 29.67 39.10 -2.01
CA GLY A 59 28.70 40.04 -2.57
C GLY A 59 28.79 40.15 -4.09
N ALA A 60 30.01 40.23 -4.64
CA ALA A 60 30.22 40.27 -6.08
C ALA A 60 29.79 38.96 -6.76
N GLU A 61 30.16 37.81 -6.19
CA GLU A 61 29.72 36.48 -6.68
C GLU A 61 28.20 36.35 -6.69
N TYR A 62 27.54 36.78 -5.61
CA TYR A 62 26.09 36.78 -5.51
C TYR A 62 25.44 37.61 -6.63
N ILE A 63 25.91 38.83 -6.89
CA ILE A 63 25.38 39.69 -7.95
C ILE A 63 25.55 39.04 -9.34
N VAL A 64 26.71 38.42 -9.61
CA VAL A 64 26.97 37.72 -10.87
C VAL A 64 26.03 36.54 -11.05
N ILE A 65 25.83 35.73 -10.00
CA ILE A 65 24.91 34.59 -10.00
C ILE A 65 23.47 35.07 -10.24
N GLN A 66 23.03 36.12 -9.54
CA GLN A 66 21.67 36.67 -9.71
C GLN A 66 21.44 37.21 -11.12
N ARG A 67 22.42 37.93 -11.70
CA ARG A 67 22.33 38.41 -13.08
C ARG A 67 22.26 37.26 -14.08
N ARG A 68 23.05 36.21 -13.87
CA ARG A 68 23.02 34.99 -14.69
C ARG A 68 21.66 34.32 -14.59
N LEU A 69 21.16 34.11 -13.37
CA LEU A 69 19.86 33.48 -13.12
C LEU A 69 18.69 34.29 -13.68
N ALA A 70 18.75 35.62 -13.65
CA ALA A 70 17.76 36.48 -14.30
C ALA A 70 17.74 36.31 -15.82
N ASN A 71 18.92 36.23 -16.46
CA ASN A 71 19.05 35.96 -17.90
C ASN A 71 18.61 34.53 -18.27
N ILE A 72 18.80 33.57 -17.38
CA ILE A 72 18.29 32.21 -17.56
C ILE A 72 16.75 32.25 -17.45
N THR A 73 16.23 32.80 -16.36
CA THR A 73 14.78 32.85 -16.07
C THR A 73 13.97 33.47 -17.20
N SER A 74 14.47 34.52 -17.87
CA SER A 74 13.77 35.15 -19.00
C SER A 74 13.58 34.25 -20.23
N LYS A 75 14.24 33.10 -20.27
CA LYS A 75 14.17 32.11 -21.36
C LYS A 75 13.34 30.87 -21.00
N PHE A 76 12.79 30.80 -19.78
CA PHE A 76 11.98 29.66 -19.31
C PHE A 76 10.56 30.10 -18.92
N PRO A 77 9.56 29.21 -19.08
CA PRO A 77 9.65 27.90 -19.74
C PRO A 77 9.84 28.03 -21.25
N HIS A 78 10.56 27.10 -21.87
CA HIS A 78 10.68 27.04 -23.32
C HIS A 78 10.07 25.76 -23.88
N THR A 79 9.71 25.77 -25.16
CA THR A 79 9.34 24.57 -25.92
C THR A 79 10.58 23.96 -26.58
N GLY A 80 10.63 22.64 -26.76
CA GLY A 80 11.75 21.95 -27.41
C GLY A 80 12.04 22.35 -28.86
N ALA A 81 11.13 23.10 -29.51
CA ALA A 81 11.32 23.68 -30.84
C ALA A 81 11.90 25.11 -30.82
N ALA A 82 12.07 25.73 -29.64
CA ALA A 82 12.53 27.10 -29.54
C ALA A 82 14.01 27.20 -29.93
N ASN A 83 14.33 28.08 -30.89
CA ASN A 83 15.71 28.35 -31.32
C ASN A 83 16.41 29.30 -30.33
N ILE A 84 16.58 28.84 -29.09
CA ILE A 84 17.28 29.58 -28.05
C ILE A 84 18.79 29.37 -28.25
N LYS A 85 19.50 30.43 -28.63
CA LYS A 85 20.95 30.41 -28.76
C LYS A 85 21.60 29.96 -27.45
N ASN A 86 22.50 28.99 -27.54
CA ASN A 86 23.27 28.42 -26.43
C ASN A 86 22.42 27.75 -25.34
N ILE A 87 21.27 27.17 -25.68
CA ILE A 87 20.40 26.46 -24.72
C ILE A 87 21.13 25.37 -23.93
N GLU A 88 22.06 24.64 -24.55
CA GLU A 88 22.84 23.60 -23.85
C GLU A 88 23.71 24.17 -22.74
N HIS A 89 24.40 25.29 -23.00
CA HIS A 89 25.19 25.96 -21.97
C HIS A 89 24.30 26.48 -20.83
N ILE A 90 23.07 26.90 -21.12
CA ILE A 90 22.13 27.33 -20.09
C ILE A 90 21.74 26.16 -19.18
N TYR A 91 21.57 24.95 -19.71
CA TYR A 91 21.32 23.77 -18.89
C TYR A 91 22.56 23.31 -18.12
N ASP A 92 23.75 23.43 -18.71
CA ASP A 92 25.01 23.17 -17.99
C ASP A 92 25.12 24.12 -16.77
N ASP A 93 24.73 25.40 -16.96
CA ASP A 93 24.68 26.41 -15.89
C ASP A 93 23.62 26.08 -14.83
N LEU A 94 22.42 25.65 -15.23
CA LEU A 94 21.36 25.26 -14.31
C LEU A 94 21.77 24.05 -13.47
N LEU A 95 22.37 23.03 -14.08
CA LEU A 95 22.83 21.86 -13.33
C LEU A 95 23.95 22.27 -12.35
N GLU A 96 24.91 23.10 -12.77
CA GLU A 96 25.97 23.61 -11.89
C GLU A 96 25.37 24.36 -10.69
N LEU A 97 24.46 25.30 -10.93
CA LEU A 97 23.79 26.09 -9.89
C LEU A 97 22.86 25.27 -8.99
N SER A 98 22.52 24.03 -9.38
CA SER A 98 21.69 23.12 -8.57
C SER A 98 22.48 22.37 -7.49
N ARG A 99 23.82 22.31 -7.61
CA ARG A 99 24.69 21.55 -6.69
C ARG A 99 24.49 21.94 -5.24
N ARG A 100 24.36 20.94 -4.38
CA ARG A 100 24.29 21.09 -2.92
C ARG A 100 25.55 21.75 -2.38
N ASP A 101 25.36 22.55 -1.33
CA ASP A 101 26.41 23.21 -0.54
C ASP A 101 27.31 24.23 -1.26
N LEU A 102 27.20 24.37 -2.59
CA LEU A 102 27.95 25.37 -3.37
C LEU A 102 27.21 26.70 -3.53
N TYR A 103 25.88 26.67 -3.55
CA TYR A 103 25.03 27.84 -3.77
C TYR A 103 23.99 27.97 -2.66
N SER A 104 23.48 29.19 -2.42
CA SER A 104 22.45 29.42 -1.41
C SER A 104 21.15 28.70 -1.77
N ASP A 105 20.40 28.23 -0.76
CA ASP A 105 19.14 27.52 -0.97
C ASP A 105 18.15 28.32 -1.82
N THR A 106 18.13 29.65 -1.70
CA THR A 106 17.30 30.52 -2.55
C THR A 106 17.63 30.43 -4.04
N VAL A 107 18.91 30.33 -4.40
CA VAL A 107 19.36 30.17 -5.79
C VAL A 107 19.03 28.76 -6.26
N ARG A 108 19.31 27.76 -5.42
CA ARG A 108 19.08 26.34 -5.73
C ARG A 108 17.60 26.04 -5.92
N ASP A 109 16.73 26.52 -5.03
CA ASP A 109 15.27 26.38 -5.16
C ASP A 109 14.76 27.00 -6.45
N ARG A 110 15.28 28.18 -6.83
CA ARG A 110 14.86 28.83 -8.07
C ARG A 110 15.30 28.04 -9.32
N VAL A 111 16.49 27.46 -9.26
CA VAL A 111 17.02 26.60 -10.34
C VAL A 111 16.25 25.30 -10.44
N LEU A 112 16.02 24.61 -9.31
CA LEU A 112 15.23 23.38 -9.23
C LEU A 112 13.80 23.63 -9.68
N GLN A 113 13.21 24.78 -9.35
CA GLN A 113 11.92 25.22 -9.88
C GLN A 113 11.93 25.26 -11.41
N ILE A 114 12.94 25.90 -12.03
CA ILE A 114 13.04 25.96 -13.51
C ILE A 114 13.17 24.55 -14.11
N LEU A 115 14.01 23.69 -13.53
CA LEU A 115 14.23 22.33 -14.00
C LEU A 115 12.96 21.47 -13.88
N LEU A 116 12.27 21.52 -12.73
CA LEU A 116 11.05 20.76 -12.49
C LEU A 116 9.89 21.25 -13.36
N VAL A 117 9.78 22.55 -13.64
CA VAL A 117 8.81 23.09 -14.63
C VAL A 117 9.03 22.45 -16.01
N GLN A 118 10.29 22.30 -16.44
CA GLN A 118 10.62 21.65 -17.71
C GLN A 118 10.31 20.15 -17.71
N ILE A 119 10.54 19.46 -16.59
CA ILE A 119 10.18 18.05 -16.41
C ILE A 119 8.66 17.87 -16.45
N ALA A 120 7.90 18.66 -15.70
CA ALA A 120 6.43 18.66 -15.72
C ALA A 120 5.86 18.89 -17.12
N SER A 121 6.48 19.81 -17.88
CA SER A 121 6.08 20.13 -19.26
C SER A 121 6.62 19.16 -20.31
N ARG A 122 7.35 18.10 -19.91
CA ARG A 122 8.02 17.12 -20.78
C ARG A 122 9.01 17.73 -21.80
N GLN A 123 9.54 18.92 -21.49
CA GLN A 123 10.51 19.64 -22.32
C GLN A 123 11.96 19.34 -21.87
N THR A 124 12.31 18.06 -21.80
CA THR A 124 13.53 17.58 -21.11
C THR A 124 14.71 17.29 -22.04
N ARG A 125 14.53 17.38 -23.36
CA ARG A 125 15.54 16.98 -24.36
C ARG A 125 16.92 17.60 -24.13
N HIS A 126 16.97 18.92 -23.91
CA HIS A 126 18.22 19.63 -23.70
C HIS A 126 18.83 19.33 -22.32
N LEU A 127 17.99 19.18 -21.29
CA LEU A 127 18.41 18.75 -19.95
C LEU A 127 19.10 17.39 -19.99
N ILE A 128 18.51 16.40 -20.67
CA ILE A 128 19.07 15.05 -20.83
C ILE A 128 20.42 15.12 -21.55
N LYS A 129 20.54 15.94 -22.60
CA LYS A 129 21.81 16.13 -23.32
C LYS A 129 22.91 16.72 -22.43
N SER A 130 22.58 17.64 -21.54
CA SER A 130 23.52 18.20 -20.56
C SER A 130 23.88 17.20 -19.46
N LEU A 131 22.91 16.44 -18.95
CA LEU A 131 23.14 15.37 -17.96
C LEU A 131 24.08 14.28 -18.50
N ASN A 132 24.04 13.96 -19.79
CA ASN A 132 24.97 12.99 -20.40
C ASN A 132 26.43 13.43 -20.37
N LYS A 133 26.71 14.72 -20.13
CA LYS A 133 28.07 15.25 -19.98
C LYS A 133 28.52 15.22 -18.50
N TRP A 134 27.60 15.01 -17.57
CA TRP A 134 27.86 15.06 -16.14
C TRP A 134 28.48 13.77 -15.61
N PRO A 135 29.36 13.85 -14.59
CA PRO A 135 29.85 12.67 -13.89
C PRO A 135 28.70 11.86 -13.27
N PRO A 136 28.72 10.52 -13.30
CA PRO A 136 27.64 9.69 -12.74
C PRO A 136 27.29 10.00 -11.29
N ILE A 137 28.29 10.32 -10.45
CA ILE A 137 28.08 10.68 -9.04
C ILE A 137 27.27 11.98 -8.89
N GLU A 138 27.49 12.96 -9.75
CA GLU A 138 26.75 14.23 -9.73
C GLU A 138 25.29 14.01 -10.19
N ILE A 139 25.08 13.12 -11.18
CA ILE A 139 23.74 12.74 -11.61
C ILE A 139 23.01 12.00 -10.49
N GLN A 140 23.69 11.10 -9.77
CA GLN A 140 23.13 10.40 -8.61
C GLN A 140 22.64 11.38 -7.55
N ILE A 141 23.47 12.37 -7.18
CA ILE A 141 23.11 13.39 -6.18
C ILE A 141 21.93 14.23 -6.67
N PHE A 142 21.95 14.66 -7.94
CA PHE A 142 20.87 15.43 -8.56
C PHE A 142 19.54 14.66 -8.59
N VAL A 143 19.57 13.40 -9.04
CA VAL A 143 18.37 12.52 -9.08
C VAL A 143 17.83 12.30 -7.66
N SER A 144 18.70 12.06 -6.68
CA SER A 144 18.31 11.92 -5.28
C SER A 144 17.60 13.14 -4.74
N GLU A 145 18.04 14.33 -5.12
CA GLU A 145 17.37 15.57 -4.78
C GLU A 145 15.99 15.69 -5.44
N LEU A 146 15.87 15.39 -6.74
CA LEU A 146 14.56 15.41 -7.41
C LEU A 146 13.58 14.40 -6.80
N ILE A 147 14.05 13.19 -6.50
CA ILE A 147 13.26 12.16 -5.81
C ILE A 147 12.82 12.67 -4.43
N ALA A 148 13.73 13.25 -3.65
CA ALA A 148 13.41 13.78 -2.33
C ALA A 148 12.32 14.87 -2.36
N ILE A 149 12.24 15.66 -3.44
CA ILE A 149 11.23 16.70 -3.65
C ILE A 149 9.88 16.08 -4.08
N LEU A 150 9.90 15.04 -4.91
CA LEU A 150 8.71 14.42 -5.51
C LEU A 150 8.27 13.10 -4.85
N ASP A 151 8.87 12.75 -3.71
CA ASP A 151 8.60 11.50 -3.03
C ASP A 151 7.13 11.40 -2.57
N PRO A 152 6.38 10.34 -2.98
CA PRO A 152 4.95 10.22 -2.67
C PRO A 152 4.62 10.25 -1.18
N LEU A 153 5.45 9.62 -0.34
CA LEU A 153 5.21 9.58 1.10
C LEU A 153 5.46 10.94 1.75
N ARG A 154 6.56 11.61 1.40
CA ARG A 154 6.88 12.94 1.94
C ARG A 154 5.84 13.98 1.55
N LEU A 155 5.40 13.96 0.29
CA LEU A 155 4.37 14.87 -0.21
C LEU A 155 3.01 14.62 0.46
N SER A 156 2.70 13.37 0.83
CA SER A 156 1.44 13.03 1.50
C SER A 156 1.42 13.44 2.98
N ASN A 157 2.58 13.49 3.64
CA ASN A 157 2.69 13.89 5.05
C ASN A 157 2.64 15.40 5.29
N THR A 158 2.85 16.22 4.26
CA THR A 158 3.12 17.67 4.42
C THR A 158 2.07 18.55 3.75
N HIS A 159 0.87 18.60 4.33
CA HIS A 159 -0.23 19.44 3.80
C HIS A 159 0.15 20.93 3.68
N ASP A 160 0.90 21.48 4.64
CA ASP A 160 1.25 22.91 4.67
C ASP A 160 2.63 23.25 4.09
N ALA A 161 3.47 22.25 3.79
CA ALA A 161 4.88 22.47 3.43
C ALA A 161 5.20 22.20 1.94
N ARG A 162 4.21 22.26 1.04
CA ARG A 162 4.51 22.26 -0.40
C ARG A 162 5.31 23.52 -0.75
N GLY A 163 6.63 23.35 -0.82
CA GLY A 163 7.58 24.41 -1.15
C GLY A 163 7.29 25.04 -2.51
N PRO A 164 7.86 26.23 -2.79
CA PRO A 164 7.66 26.94 -4.05
C PRO A 164 8.04 26.09 -5.27
N VAL A 165 9.00 25.19 -5.11
CA VAL A 165 9.47 24.25 -6.13
C VAL A 165 8.37 23.28 -6.56
N VAL A 166 7.71 22.60 -5.61
CA VAL A 166 6.62 21.64 -5.88
C VAL A 166 5.41 22.35 -6.47
N LYS A 167 5.06 23.55 -5.96
CA LYS A 167 3.95 24.34 -6.50
C LYS A 167 4.17 24.72 -7.97
N ALA A 168 5.40 25.06 -8.33
CA ALA A 168 5.74 25.39 -9.71
C ALA A 168 5.72 24.17 -10.64
N TYR A 169 6.17 23.01 -10.15
CA TYR A 169 6.00 21.73 -10.84
C TYR A 169 4.52 21.47 -11.12
N GLN A 170 3.68 21.52 -10.08
CA GLN A 170 2.24 21.28 -10.17
C GLN A 170 1.55 22.25 -11.15
N ALA A 171 1.88 23.55 -11.08
CA ALA A 171 1.32 24.57 -11.98
C ALA A 171 1.73 24.40 -13.45
N SER A 172 2.76 23.59 -13.73
CA SER A 172 3.27 23.34 -15.07
C SER A 172 2.87 21.98 -15.63
N LEU A 173 2.13 21.17 -14.86
CA LEU A 173 1.55 19.92 -15.35
C LEU A 173 0.49 20.24 -16.40
N ALA A 174 0.45 19.45 -17.48
CA ALA A 174 -0.61 19.60 -18.45
C ALA A 174 -1.96 19.14 -17.86
N THR A 175 -3.05 19.78 -18.26
CA THR A 175 -4.39 19.47 -17.74
C THR A 175 -4.88 18.06 -18.09
N TRP A 176 -4.29 17.43 -19.10
CA TRP A 176 -4.57 16.07 -19.53
C TRP A 176 -3.71 15.01 -18.82
N GLU A 177 -2.76 15.42 -17.97
CA GLU A 177 -1.96 14.46 -17.21
C GLU A 177 -2.87 13.69 -16.27
N SER A 178 -2.91 12.38 -16.48
CA SER A 178 -3.68 11.52 -15.60
C SER A 178 -3.02 11.40 -14.24
N HIS A 179 -1.70 11.59 -14.07
CA HIS A 179 -1.08 11.52 -12.75
C HIS A 179 0.12 12.45 -12.68
N SER A 180 0.22 13.23 -11.60
CA SER A 180 1.23 14.28 -11.46
C SER A 180 2.68 13.81 -11.60
N LEU A 181 3.01 12.61 -11.10
CA LEU A 181 4.36 12.05 -11.17
C LEU A 181 4.75 11.37 -12.50
N VAL A 182 3.83 11.19 -13.45
CA VAL A 182 4.15 10.49 -14.72
C VAL A 182 5.24 11.22 -15.52
N PRO A 183 5.19 12.55 -15.73
CA PRO A 183 6.26 13.26 -16.44
C PRO A 183 7.64 13.07 -15.80
N PHE A 184 7.70 12.95 -14.46
CA PHE A 184 8.95 12.71 -13.75
C PHE A 184 9.50 11.30 -13.96
N VAL A 185 8.66 10.27 -13.82
CA VAL A 185 9.07 8.87 -14.05
C VAL A 185 9.51 8.66 -15.50
N GLU A 186 8.80 9.27 -16.46
CA GLU A 186 9.19 9.22 -17.86
C GLU A 186 10.50 9.96 -18.14
N PHE A 187 10.74 11.11 -17.50
CA PHE A 187 12.03 11.78 -17.57
C PHE A 187 13.16 10.86 -17.10
N LEU A 188 13.01 10.17 -15.96
CA LEU A 188 14.02 9.22 -15.49
C LEU A 188 14.23 8.06 -16.46
N SER A 189 13.16 7.58 -17.10
CA SER A 189 13.26 6.53 -18.13
C SER A 189 14.05 7.01 -19.35
N GLN A 190 13.78 8.23 -19.83
CA GLN A 190 14.53 8.83 -20.94
C GLN A 190 16.01 9.04 -20.58
N VAL A 191 16.31 9.44 -19.34
CA VAL A 191 17.69 9.58 -18.85
C VAL A 191 18.37 8.20 -18.81
N ALA A 192 17.71 7.17 -18.29
CA ALA A 192 18.23 5.80 -18.25
C ALA A 192 18.53 5.25 -19.67
N GLN A 193 17.67 5.54 -20.65
CA GLN A 193 17.86 5.13 -22.04
C GLN A 193 19.01 5.86 -22.74
N ALA A 194 19.32 7.09 -22.32
CA ALA A 194 20.27 7.94 -23.01
C ALA A 194 21.73 7.51 -22.80
N HIS A 195 22.08 6.98 -21.62
CA HIS A 195 23.46 6.60 -21.33
C HIS A 195 23.60 5.50 -20.26
N SER A 196 24.50 4.56 -20.52
CA SER A 196 24.60 3.34 -19.74
C SER A 196 24.99 3.53 -18.27
N GLN A 197 25.98 4.37 -18.04
CA GLN A 197 26.49 4.68 -16.69
C GLN A 197 25.47 5.44 -15.84
N VAL A 198 24.42 6.00 -16.45
CA VAL A 198 23.42 6.80 -15.74
C VAL A 198 22.35 5.93 -15.07
N GLU A 199 22.13 4.70 -15.57
CA GLU A 199 21.20 3.75 -14.93
C GLU A 199 21.59 3.46 -13.48
N SER A 200 22.87 3.16 -13.22
CA SER A 200 23.37 2.94 -11.86
C SER A 200 23.23 4.20 -11.01
N ALA A 201 23.45 5.39 -11.59
CA ALA A 201 23.27 6.65 -10.87
C ALA A 201 21.80 6.90 -10.49
N ILE A 202 20.84 6.53 -11.34
CA ILE A 202 19.41 6.62 -11.03
C ILE A 202 19.04 5.64 -9.91
N LEU A 203 19.48 4.38 -10.00
CA LEU A 203 19.23 3.37 -8.98
C LEU A 203 19.81 3.77 -7.62
N LEU A 204 21.08 4.17 -7.60
CA LEU A 204 21.78 4.63 -6.39
C LEU A 204 21.31 6.03 -5.92
N GLY A 205 20.54 6.73 -6.75
CA GLY A 205 19.92 8.02 -6.43
C GLY A 205 18.67 7.87 -5.55
N GLY A 206 18.22 6.65 -5.27
CA GLY A 206 17.05 6.40 -4.43
C GLY A 206 15.79 6.03 -5.22
N MET A 207 15.94 5.59 -6.48
CA MET A 207 14.80 5.22 -7.32
C MET A 207 14.01 4.04 -6.75
N MET A 208 14.68 3.09 -6.10
CA MET A 208 14.02 1.91 -5.54
C MET A 208 13.15 2.28 -4.34
N GLU A 209 13.60 3.21 -3.51
CA GLU A 209 12.86 3.79 -2.40
C GLU A 209 11.67 4.60 -2.92
N PHE A 210 11.86 5.40 -3.98
CA PHE A 210 10.75 6.11 -4.63
C PHE A 210 9.66 5.15 -5.12
N LEU A 211 10.04 4.05 -5.78
CA LEU A 211 9.08 3.05 -6.26
C LEU A 211 8.38 2.33 -5.11
N LEU A 212 9.10 2.01 -4.03
CA LEU A 212 8.52 1.46 -2.82
C LEU A 212 7.50 2.41 -2.21
N ASN A 213 7.82 3.70 -2.15
CA ASN A 213 6.95 4.73 -1.60
C ASN A 213 5.72 4.96 -2.49
N ALA A 214 5.88 4.89 -3.81
CA ALA A 214 4.77 4.88 -4.76
C ALA A 214 3.87 3.65 -4.57
N TYR A 215 4.46 2.46 -4.36
CA TYR A 215 3.70 1.24 -4.08
C TYR A 215 2.96 1.30 -2.74
N ALA A 216 3.62 1.77 -1.69
CA ALA A 216 3.06 1.94 -0.35
C ALA A 216 1.89 2.93 -0.36
N THR A 217 1.98 4.01 -1.14
CA THR A 217 0.86 4.95 -1.35
C THR A 217 -0.19 4.44 -2.34
N ASN A 218 -0.08 3.20 -2.82
CA ASN A 218 -0.96 2.60 -3.81
C ASN A 218 -1.06 3.43 -5.10
N PHE A 219 0.03 4.10 -5.46
CA PHE A 219 0.13 5.05 -6.59
C PHE A 219 -0.93 6.15 -6.53
N ARG A 220 -1.27 6.58 -5.31
CA ARG A 220 -2.11 7.76 -5.10
C ARG A 220 -1.34 8.99 -5.58
N ASP A 221 -2.02 9.86 -6.31
CA ASP A 221 -1.45 11.12 -6.77
C ASP A 221 -1.23 12.05 -5.56
N PRO A 222 0.03 12.33 -5.16
CA PRO A 222 0.29 13.11 -3.97
C PRO A 222 0.02 14.61 -4.18
N LEU A 223 -0.13 15.04 -5.44
CA LEU A 223 -0.37 16.45 -5.80
C LEU A 223 -1.82 16.72 -6.22
N ALA A 224 -2.63 15.69 -6.44
CA ALA A 224 -4.05 15.86 -6.68
C ALA A 224 -4.67 16.66 -5.53
N GLU A 225 -5.33 17.76 -5.88
CA GLU A 225 -6.24 18.43 -4.96
C GLU A 225 -7.29 17.41 -4.54
N THR A 226 -7.69 17.44 -3.27
CA THR A 226 -8.43 16.39 -2.55
C THR A 226 -9.86 16.19 -3.04
N GLU A 227 -10.11 16.25 -4.35
CA GLU A 227 -11.38 15.88 -4.94
C GLU A 227 -11.63 14.39 -4.65
N PRO A 228 -12.60 14.08 -3.78
CA PRO A 228 -12.94 12.71 -3.44
C PRO A 228 -13.43 12.03 -4.72
N GLY A 229 -12.68 11.04 -5.21
CA GLY A 229 -13.03 10.25 -6.40
C GLY A 229 -12.01 10.25 -7.54
N SER A 230 -10.95 11.08 -7.50
CA SER A 230 -10.01 11.16 -8.63
C SER A 230 -8.99 10.00 -8.75
N PHE A 231 -9.16 8.83 -8.11
CA PHE A 231 -8.17 7.73 -8.21
C PHE A 231 -8.09 7.02 -9.59
N HIS A 232 -8.65 7.53 -10.70
CA HIS A 232 -8.49 6.94 -12.06
C HIS A 232 -7.02 6.93 -12.55
N ARG A 233 -6.10 7.40 -11.71
CA ARG A 233 -4.73 7.81 -12.03
C ARG A 233 -3.68 6.73 -11.73
N LYS A 234 -4.04 5.68 -10.98
CA LYS A 234 -3.11 4.60 -10.57
C LYS A 234 -2.50 3.86 -11.76
N SER A 235 -3.30 3.55 -12.79
CA SER A 235 -2.84 2.70 -13.90
C SER A 235 -1.75 3.35 -14.74
N THR A 236 -1.80 4.66 -14.97
CA THR A 236 -0.80 5.36 -15.78
C THR A 236 0.55 5.47 -15.06
N LEU A 237 0.56 5.85 -13.77
CA LEU A 237 1.82 5.90 -13.02
C LEU A 237 2.43 4.50 -12.88
N GLN A 238 1.62 3.49 -12.56
CA GLN A 238 2.11 2.11 -12.47
C GLN A 238 2.71 1.65 -13.81
N ALA A 239 2.06 1.92 -14.94
CA ALA A 239 2.59 1.58 -16.26
C ALA A 239 3.91 2.31 -16.58
N ALA A 240 4.03 3.60 -16.21
CA ALA A 240 5.27 4.35 -16.36
C ALA A 240 6.40 3.76 -15.49
N CYS A 241 6.09 3.38 -14.24
CA CYS A 241 7.05 2.71 -13.36
C CYS A 241 7.48 1.34 -13.89
N ASP A 242 6.54 0.54 -14.43
CA ASP A 242 6.86 -0.74 -15.05
C ASP A 242 7.76 -0.57 -16.28
N PHE A 243 7.51 0.44 -17.11
CA PHE A 243 8.36 0.76 -18.25
C PHE A 243 9.77 1.17 -17.83
N LEU A 244 9.89 2.00 -16.79
CA LEU A 244 11.18 2.37 -16.21
C LEU A 244 11.91 1.16 -15.62
N LEU A 245 11.22 0.31 -14.85
CA LEU A 245 11.79 -0.93 -14.31
C LEU A 245 12.26 -1.87 -15.40
N SER A 246 11.47 -2.03 -16.47
CA SER A 246 11.85 -2.81 -17.65
C SER A 246 13.13 -2.26 -18.28
N THR A 247 13.20 -0.93 -18.48
CA THR A 247 14.37 -0.22 -19.00
C THR A 247 15.61 -0.46 -18.14
N LEU A 248 15.50 -0.23 -16.82
CA LEU A 248 16.60 -0.42 -15.87
C LEU A 248 17.03 -1.90 -15.76
N SER A 249 16.10 -2.84 -15.95
CA SER A 249 16.40 -4.27 -15.86
C SER A 249 17.05 -4.86 -17.12
N THR A 250 17.21 -4.08 -18.20
CA THR A 250 17.86 -4.55 -19.43
C THR A 250 19.33 -4.95 -19.21
N ARG A 251 19.97 -4.43 -18.16
CA ARG A 251 21.37 -4.72 -17.83
C ARG A 251 21.49 -5.50 -16.54
N ARG A 252 22.41 -6.47 -16.55
CA ARG A 252 22.65 -7.37 -15.41
C ARG A 252 23.07 -6.63 -14.14
N SER A 253 23.96 -5.64 -14.22
CA SER A 253 24.41 -4.88 -13.05
C SER A 253 23.26 -4.13 -12.37
N SER A 254 22.37 -3.55 -13.17
CA SER A 254 21.18 -2.83 -12.69
C SER A 254 20.16 -3.80 -12.11
N LEU A 255 19.98 -4.96 -12.75
CA LEU A 255 19.14 -6.05 -12.26
C LEU A 255 19.60 -6.56 -10.89
N ASP A 256 20.91 -6.72 -10.68
CA ASP A 256 21.46 -7.18 -9.39
C ASP A 256 21.12 -6.17 -8.26
N ILE A 257 21.19 -4.87 -8.54
CA ILE A 257 20.79 -3.82 -7.59
C ILE A 257 19.28 -3.89 -7.30
N ILE A 258 18.45 -4.05 -8.34
CA ILE A 258 16.99 -4.15 -8.20
C ILE A 258 16.63 -5.38 -7.35
N CYS A 259 17.19 -6.55 -7.66
CA CYS A 259 16.95 -7.81 -6.95
C CYS A 259 17.49 -7.79 -5.50
N GLY A 260 18.52 -6.99 -5.23
CA GLY A 260 19.03 -6.76 -3.88
C GLY A 260 18.12 -5.89 -3.01
N HIS A 261 17.21 -5.11 -3.62
CA HIS A 261 16.33 -4.20 -2.89
C HIS A 261 15.05 -4.93 -2.40
N PRO A 262 14.53 -4.62 -1.18
CA PRO A 262 13.33 -5.26 -0.64
C PRO A 262 12.09 -5.12 -1.52
N PHE A 263 11.99 -3.98 -2.21
CA PHE A 263 10.94 -3.68 -3.19
C PHE A 263 10.68 -4.79 -4.21
N HIS A 264 11.71 -5.50 -4.68
CA HIS A 264 11.52 -6.49 -5.75
C HIS A 264 10.60 -7.65 -5.31
N VAL A 265 10.56 -7.95 -4.02
CA VAL A 265 9.69 -8.98 -3.43
C VAL A 265 8.24 -8.48 -3.35
N LEU A 266 8.05 -7.17 -3.13
CA LEU A 266 6.74 -6.55 -2.95
C LEU A 266 6.05 -6.22 -4.28
N TRP A 267 6.79 -5.82 -5.30
CA TRP A 267 6.22 -5.32 -6.55
C TRP A 267 5.39 -6.37 -7.30
N SER A 268 4.14 -6.04 -7.65
CA SER A 268 3.15 -6.94 -8.26
C SER A 268 3.74 -7.88 -9.33
N VAL A 269 3.37 -9.17 -9.33
CA VAL A 269 3.77 -10.11 -10.39
C VAL A 269 3.13 -9.66 -11.71
N ARG A 270 3.84 -8.83 -12.48
CA ARG A 270 3.53 -8.64 -13.89
C ARG A 270 4.50 -9.51 -14.68
N PRO A 271 4.00 -10.44 -15.52
CA PRO A 271 4.85 -11.38 -16.25
C PRO A 271 5.82 -10.70 -17.23
N GLN A 272 5.68 -9.39 -17.43
CA GLN A 272 6.50 -8.57 -18.32
C GLN A 272 7.83 -8.14 -17.69
N LEU A 273 7.99 -8.22 -16.37
CA LEU A 273 9.23 -7.81 -15.70
C LEU A 273 10.20 -9.00 -15.57
N PRO A 274 11.47 -8.85 -15.99
CA PRO A 274 12.40 -9.98 -16.13
C PRO A 274 12.77 -10.67 -14.80
N PHE A 275 12.52 -10.03 -13.66
CA PHE A 275 12.83 -10.57 -12.34
C PHE A 275 11.68 -11.38 -11.70
N THR A 276 10.49 -11.43 -12.30
CA THR A 276 9.35 -12.13 -11.66
C THR A 276 9.51 -13.64 -11.63
N SER A 277 10.28 -14.23 -12.55
CA SER A 277 10.53 -15.68 -12.61
C SER A 277 11.53 -16.16 -11.56
N LEU A 278 12.27 -15.25 -10.92
CA LEU A 278 13.39 -15.58 -10.04
C LEU A 278 12.98 -15.80 -8.59
N ILE A 279 11.75 -15.47 -8.21
CA ILE A 279 11.33 -15.47 -6.81
C ILE A 279 10.61 -16.77 -6.48
N HIS A 280 11.37 -17.78 -6.09
CA HIS A 280 10.84 -18.93 -5.34
C HIS A 280 10.54 -18.45 -3.91
N ASP A 281 9.47 -18.96 -3.30
CA ASP A 281 9.02 -18.58 -1.94
C ASP A 281 8.75 -17.08 -1.76
N ARG A 282 8.21 -16.45 -2.80
CA ARG A 282 7.91 -15.01 -2.78
C ARG A 282 7.06 -14.62 -1.59
N GLU A 283 6.00 -15.39 -1.36
CA GLU A 283 5.02 -15.20 -0.28
C GLU A 283 5.73 -15.11 1.07
N LYS A 284 6.54 -16.12 1.42
CA LYS A 284 7.31 -16.13 2.67
C LYS A 284 8.24 -14.92 2.82
N ARG A 285 8.92 -14.54 1.74
CA ARG A 285 9.83 -13.37 1.77
C ARG A 285 9.09 -12.05 1.91
N ARG A 286 7.80 -11.96 1.53
CA ARG A 286 7.03 -10.72 1.67
C ARG A 286 6.87 -10.33 3.15
N ALA A 287 6.56 -11.28 4.03
CA ALA A 287 6.50 -11.00 5.47
C ALA A 287 7.82 -10.47 6.02
N GLU A 288 8.93 -11.13 5.70
CA GLU A 288 10.27 -10.71 6.12
C GLU A 288 10.59 -9.29 5.64
N VAL A 289 10.26 -9.00 4.37
CA VAL A 289 10.44 -7.66 3.81
C VAL A 289 9.59 -6.63 4.53
N TRP A 290 8.29 -6.87 4.73
CA TRP A 290 7.43 -5.92 5.44
C TRP A 290 7.92 -5.64 6.86
N ASN A 291 8.40 -6.66 7.57
CA ASN A 291 8.98 -6.52 8.90
C ASN A 291 10.33 -5.78 8.91
N SER A 292 11.03 -5.72 7.77
CA SER A 292 12.30 -4.98 7.64
C SER A 292 12.11 -3.50 7.28
N LEU A 293 10.92 -3.11 6.82
CA LEU A 293 10.65 -1.74 6.40
C LEU A 293 10.36 -0.81 7.59
N THR A 294 10.48 0.49 7.35
CA THR A 294 10.13 1.48 8.37
C THR A 294 8.63 1.46 8.63
N ARG A 295 8.27 1.69 9.89
CA ARG A 295 6.88 1.73 10.36
C ARG A 295 6.00 2.66 9.52
N ASP A 296 6.52 3.83 9.15
CA ASP A 296 5.78 4.82 8.37
C ASP A 296 5.36 4.30 6.99
N VAL A 297 6.24 3.57 6.29
CA VAL A 297 5.95 2.99 4.97
C VAL A 297 4.83 1.94 5.10
N VAL A 298 4.89 1.10 6.14
CA VAL A 298 3.88 0.07 6.42
C VAL A 298 2.53 0.71 6.75
N LEU A 299 2.50 1.71 7.64
CA LEU A 299 1.27 2.40 8.01
C LEU A 299 0.65 3.12 6.80
N TRP A 300 1.45 3.71 5.93
CA TRP A 300 0.97 4.29 4.68
C TRP A 300 0.40 3.24 3.72
N ARG A 301 1.00 2.05 3.64
CA ARG A 301 0.44 0.93 2.87
C ARG A 301 -0.93 0.52 3.39
N LEU A 302 -1.08 0.40 4.70
CA LEU A 302 -2.35 0.04 5.33
C LEU A 302 -3.41 1.12 5.10
N HIS A 303 -3.04 2.39 5.31
CA HIS A 303 -3.95 3.52 5.11
C HIS A 303 -4.40 3.65 3.65
N SER A 304 -3.48 3.60 2.69
CA SER A 304 -3.80 3.71 1.26
C SER A 304 -4.67 2.53 0.77
N THR A 305 -4.45 1.34 1.32
CA THR A 305 -5.26 0.16 1.05
C THR A 305 -6.66 0.29 1.61
N PHE A 306 -6.79 0.78 2.85
CA PHE A 306 -8.08 1.04 3.47
C PHE A 306 -8.88 2.08 2.69
N ASP A 307 -8.27 3.22 2.34
CA ASP A 307 -8.89 4.29 1.54
C ASP A 307 -9.34 3.76 0.17
N MET A 308 -8.49 2.96 -0.49
CA MET A 308 -8.86 2.30 -1.74
C MET A 308 -10.12 1.44 -1.56
N MET A 309 -10.21 0.66 -0.48
CA MET A 309 -11.38 -0.19 -0.24
C MET A 309 -12.65 0.58 0.16
N LEU A 310 -12.54 1.83 0.63
CA LEU A 310 -13.70 2.68 0.91
C LEU A 310 -14.37 3.25 -0.35
N ASP A 311 -13.66 3.39 -1.47
CA ASP A 311 -14.23 3.99 -2.68
C ASP A 311 -15.11 3.01 -3.47
N TRP A 312 -16.35 2.77 -3.01
CA TRP A 312 -17.33 1.82 -3.57
C TRP A 312 -17.64 1.97 -5.06
N THR A 313 -17.30 3.10 -5.67
CA THR A 313 -17.58 3.35 -7.09
C THR A 313 -16.68 2.53 -8.03
N ARG A 314 -15.63 1.92 -7.50
CA ARG A 314 -14.57 1.29 -8.29
C ARG A 314 -14.69 -0.23 -8.37
N THR A 315 -14.34 -0.75 -9.53
CA THR A 315 -13.98 -2.15 -9.72
C THR A 315 -12.47 -2.29 -9.73
N TYR A 316 -11.94 -3.26 -9.00
CA TYR A 316 -10.51 -3.58 -9.00
C TYR A 316 -10.27 -4.86 -9.78
N ASP A 317 -9.15 -4.88 -10.49
CA ASP A 317 -8.66 -6.11 -11.12
C ASP A 317 -8.31 -7.15 -10.04
N ASP A 318 -8.55 -8.42 -10.35
CA ASP A 318 -8.31 -9.54 -9.43
C ASP A 318 -6.83 -9.59 -8.99
N SER A 319 -5.88 -9.18 -9.86
CA SER A 319 -4.46 -9.10 -9.50
C SER A 319 -4.16 -8.07 -8.41
N VAL A 320 -4.87 -6.92 -8.43
CA VAL A 320 -4.71 -5.87 -7.43
C VAL A 320 -5.30 -6.32 -6.11
N ILE A 321 -6.46 -6.97 -6.13
CA ILE A 321 -7.08 -7.54 -4.93
C ILE A 321 -6.17 -8.63 -4.34
N TYR A 322 -5.59 -9.48 -5.20
CA TYR A 322 -4.64 -10.51 -4.76
C TYR A 322 -3.46 -9.92 -4.01
N ASP A 323 -2.73 -8.97 -4.61
CA ASP A 323 -1.56 -8.36 -3.96
C ASP A 323 -1.91 -7.69 -2.62
N VAL A 324 -3.09 -7.05 -2.56
CA VAL A 324 -3.59 -6.42 -1.34
C VAL A 324 -3.93 -7.45 -0.27
N CYS A 325 -4.64 -8.53 -0.62
CA CYS A 325 -4.94 -9.61 0.31
C CYS A 325 -3.65 -10.22 0.88
N VAL A 326 -2.66 -10.48 0.03
CA VAL A 326 -1.36 -11.00 0.45
C VAL A 326 -0.68 -10.05 1.43
N ASP A 327 -0.56 -8.76 1.09
CA ASP A 327 0.03 -7.77 2.00
C ASP A 327 -0.65 -7.72 3.35
N LEU A 328 -1.99 -7.70 3.36
CA LEU A 328 -2.75 -7.60 4.59
C LEU A 328 -2.63 -8.86 5.45
N LEU A 329 -2.60 -10.05 4.84
CA LEU A 329 -2.37 -11.30 5.56
C LEU A 329 -0.96 -11.34 6.19
N GLU A 330 0.08 -10.98 5.44
CA GLU A 330 1.44 -10.93 6.00
C GLU A 330 1.56 -9.87 7.11
N LEU A 331 0.93 -8.70 6.94
CA LEU A 331 0.94 -7.63 7.93
C LEU A 331 0.10 -7.96 9.18
N THR A 332 -0.90 -8.85 9.09
CA THR A 332 -1.57 -9.36 10.31
C THR A 332 -0.64 -10.20 11.18
N GLY A 333 0.46 -10.71 10.62
CA GLY A 333 1.52 -11.40 11.35
C GLY A 333 2.54 -10.48 12.03
N SER A 334 2.38 -9.15 11.93
CA SER A 334 3.34 -8.21 12.51
C SER A 334 3.37 -8.28 14.05
N SER A 335 4.56 -8.12 14.62
CA SER A 335 4.74 -7.96 16.07
C SER A 335 4.26 -6.60 16.60
N ASP A 336 4.11 -5.59 15.73
CA ASP A 336 3.48 -4.32 16.08
C ASP A 336 1.95 -4.48 16.04
N MET A 337 1.35 -4.46 17.23
CA MET A 337 -0.10 -4.62 17.40
C MET A 337 -0.92 -3.61 16.61
N GLU A 338 -0.45 -2.36 16.46
CA GLU A 338 -1.18 -1.34 15.69
C GLU A 338 -1.21 -1.71 14.20
N ILE A 339 -0.07 -2.18 13.66
CA ILE A 339 0.04 -2.66 12.27
C ILE A 339 -0.87 -3.87 12.06
N ALA A 340 -0.78 -4.88 12.93
CA ALA A 340 -1.57 -6.11 12.81
C ALA A 340 -3.09 -5.83 12.83
N VAL A 341 -3.56 -4.99 13.76
CA VAL A 341 -4.97 -4.64 13.88
C VAL A 341 -5.46 -3.80 12.70
N ARG A 342 -4.68 -2.83 12.22
CA ARG A 342 -5.02 -2.03 11.03
C ARG A 342 -5.02 -2.87 9.74
N ALA A 343 -4.12 -3.85 9.64
CA ALA A 343 -4.11 -4.82 8.55
C ALA A 343 -5.38 -5.65 8.55
N LEU A 344 -5.78 -6.19 9.71
CA LEU A 344 -7.00 -6.96 9.85
C LEU A 344 -8.25 -6.14 9.50
N ARG A 345 -8.29 -4.87 9.93
CA ARG A 345 -9.39 -3.95 9.60
C ARG A 345 -9.48 -3.70 8.10
N SER A 346 -8.35 -3.48 7.46
CA SER A 346 -8.28 -3.28 6.00
C SER A 346 -8.70 -4.56 5.26
N LEU A 347 -8.31 -5.73 5.77
CA LEU A 347 -8.67 -7.03 5.20
C LEU A 347 -10.18 -7.27 5.30
N HIS A 348 -10.80 -6.92 6.43
CA HIS A 348 -12.25 -6.94 6.57
C HIS A 348 -12.93 -6.10 5.48
N ARG A 349 -12.43 -4.87 5.21
CA ARG A 349 -12.98 -4.03 4.14
C ARG A 349 -12.86 -4.69 2.78
N VAL A 350 -11.72 -5.30 2.46
CA VAL A 350 -11.52 -6.07 1.21
C VAL A 350 -12.54 -7.22 1.10
N ILE A 351 -12.71 -8.01 2.17
CA ILE A 351 -13.65 -9.15 2.20
C ILE A 351 -15.10 -8.66 2.05
N SER A 352 -15.49 -7.61 2.78
CA SER A 352 -16.86 -7.10 2.79
C SER A 352 -17.30 -6.60 1.41
N ARG A 353 -16.39 -5.98 0.67
CA ARG A 353 -16.65 -5.36 -0.63
C ARG A 353 -16.45 -6.30 -1.81
N GLY A 354 -15.32 -7.01 -1.82
CA GLY A 354 -14.88 -7.84 -2.94
C GLY A 354 -15.18 -9.32 -2.74
N ARG A 355 -16.23 -9.70 -1.98
CA ARG A 355 -16.48 -11.04 -1.41
C ARG A 355 -15.85 -12.19 -2.22
N LEU A 356 -16.28 -12.39 -3.47
CA LEU A 356 -15.78 -13.49 -4.31
C LEU A 356 -14.32 -13.32 -4.76
N SER A 357 -13.90 -12.13 -5.18
CA SER A 357 -12.50 -11.89 -5.59
C SER A 357 -11.54 -11.93 -4.41
N ALA A 358 -11.93 -11.38 -3.25
CA ALA A 358 -11.17 -11.45 -2.01
C ALA A 358 -11.02 -12.91 -1.55
N GLN A 359 -12.11 -13.67 -1.54
CA GLN A 359 -12.10 -15.10 -1.21
C GLN A 359 -11.19 -15.90 -2.15
N ARG A 360 -11.31 -15.71 -3.47
CA ARG A 360 -10.43 -16.35 -4.46
C ARG A 360 -8.96 -15.99 -4.25
N SER A 361 -8.68 -14.72 -3.94
CA SER A 361 -7.32 -14.25 -3.67
C SER A 361 -6.72 -14.83 -2.41
N ILE A 362 -7.47 -14.84 -1.30
CA ILE A 362 -7.06 -15.45 -0.04
C ILE A 362 -6.85 -16.96 -0.26
N ARG A 363 -7.80 -17.66 -0.87
CA ARG A 363 -7.67 -19.09 -1.19
C ARG A 363 -6.42 -19.38 -2.01
N ARG A 364 -6.18 -18.61 -3.06
CA ARG A 364 -4.99 -18.75 -3.91
C ARG A 364 -3.72 -18.57 -3.09
N TYR A 365 -3.62 -17.51 -2.29
CA TYR A 365 -2.46 -17.27 -1.46
C TYR A 365 -2.23 -18.42 -0.46
N LEU A 366 -3.28 -18.87 0.22
CA LEU A 366 -3.21 -19.99 1.17
C LEU A 366 -2.77 -21.29 0.49
N SER A 367 -3.25 -21.57 -0.74
CA SER A 367 -2.84 -22.76 -1.51
C SER A 367 -1.38 -22.74 -1.96
N LEU A 368 -0.78 -21.55 -2.07
CA LEU A 368 0.63 -21.35 -2.41
C LEU A 368 1.52 -21.27 -1.15
N SER A 369 0.92 -21.16 0.04
CA SER A 369 1.66 -21.05 1.29
C SER A 369 2.02 -22.41 1.86
N SER A 370 3.10 -22.47 2.63
CA SER A 370 3.39 -23.68 3.39
C SER A 370 2.36 -23.88 4.51
N MET A 371 2.02 -25.14 4.80
CA MET A 371 1.02 -25.46 5.82
C MET A 371 1.31 -24.84 7.20
N PRO A 372 2.58 -24.84 7.71
CA PRO A 372 2.89 -24.18 8.98
C PRO A 372 2.63 -22.67 8.95
N HIS A 373 3.02 -21.99 7.86
CA HIS A 373 2.81 -20.55 7.68
C HIS A 373 1.31 -20.21 7.67
N PHE A 374 0.52 -21.05 7.00
CA PHE A 374 -0.93 -20.88 6.95
C PHE A 374 -1.57 -21.05 8.34
N VAL A 375 -1.22 -22.10 9.09
CA VAL A 375 -1.71 -22.31 10.47
C VAL A 375 -1.35 -21.11 11.35
N GLU A 376 -0.13 -20.58 11.22
CA GLU A 376 0.33 -19.41 11.96
C GLU A 376 -0.52 -18.17 11.65
N ILE A 377 -0.67 -17.79 10.39
CA ILE A 377 -1.48 -16.63 9.97
C ILE A 377 -2.92 -16.78 10.47
N MET A 378 -3.53 -17.96 10.31
CA MET A 378 -4.90 -18.18 10.77
C MET A 378 -5.05 -18.07 12.28
N SER A 379 -4.11 -18.63 13.03
CA SER A 379 -4.10 -18.54 14.48
C SER A 379 -3.97 -17.08 14.94
N LEU A 380 -3.14 -16.28 14.27
CA LEU A 380 -2.98 -14.85 14.55
C LEU A 380 -4.26 -14.06 14.25
N ILE A 381 -4.91 -14.33 13.11
CA ILE A 381 -6.18 -13.69 12.76
C ILE A 381 -7.27 -14.06 13.77
N LEU A 382 -7.45 -15.34 14.09
CA LEU A 382 -8.49 -15.79 15.03
C LEU A 382 -8.24 -15.26 16.45
N SER A 383 -6.97 -15.20 16.87
CA SER A 383 -6.57 -14.58 18.14
C SER A 383 -6.80 -13.07 18.18
N ALA A 384 -6.58 -12.35 17.08
CA ALA A 384 -6.89 -10.93 16.99
C ALA A 384 -8.41 -10.70 17.00
N LEU A 385 -9.18 -11.49 16.25
CA LEU A 385 -10.64 -11.42 16.22
C LEU A 385 -11.27 -11.71 17.58
N SER A 386 -10.75 -12.70 18.32
CA SER A 386 -11.26 -13.02 19.66
C SER A 386 -11.05 -11.86 20.63
N ARG A 387 -9.92 -11.16 20.55
CA ARG A 387 -9.65 -9.95 21.35
C ARG A 387 -10.54 -8.77 20.94
N ILE A 388 -10.83 -8.61 19.65
CA ILE A 388 -11.73 -7.54 19.15
C ILE A 388 -13.18 -7.74 19.64
N ILE A 389 -13.63 -8.99 19.88
CA ILE A 389 -14.96 -9.29 20.43
C ILE A 389 -15.17 -8.69 21.83
N PHE A 390 -14.12 -8.44 22.61
CA PHE A 390 -14.23 -7.80 23.91
C PHE A 390 -14.04 -6.28 23.79
N PRO A 391 -15.04 -5.45 24.14
CA PRO A 391 -15.02 -4.00 23.88
C PRO A 391 -13.91 -3.25 24.63
N ASP A 392 -13.46 -3.78 25.77
CA ASP A 392 -12.45 -3.12 26.62
C ASP A 392 -11.00 -3.43 26.19
N SER A 393 -10.79 -4.24 25.14
CA SER A 393 -9.44 -4.54 24.66
C SER A 393 -8.82 -3.37 23.89
N ILE A 394 -7.50 -3.24 23.97
CA ILE A 394 -6.77 -2.21 23.22
C ILE A 394 -6.90 -2.49 21.71
N GLU A 395 -6.94 -3.77 21.33
CA GLU A 395 -7.15 -4.22 19.96
C GLU A 395 -8.51 -3.77 19.43
N ALA A 396 -9.58 -3.85 20.23
CA ALA A 396 -10.87 -3.28 19.85
C ALA A 396 -10.76 -1.78 19.59
N GLN A 397 -10.14 -1.01 20.51
CA GLN A 397 -9.99 0.44 20.36
C GLN A 397 -9.19 0.84 19.10
N LEU A 398 -8.18 0.05 18.72
CA LEU A 398 -7.41 0.26 17.50
C LEU A 398 -8.14 -0.22 16.24
N PHE A 399 -8.96 -1.25 16.36
CA PHE A 399 -9.73 -1.79 15.25
C PHE A 399 -10.91 -0.89 14.90
N PHE A 400 -11.53 -0.20 15.86
CA PHE A 400 -12.70 0.64 15.64
C PHE A 400 -12.31 2.11 15.43
N LEU A 401 -12.91 2.74 14.41
CA LEU A 401 -12.87 4.18 14.23
C LEU A 401 -14.13 4.81 14.83
N ARG A 402 -14.03 6.07 15.25
CA ARG A 402 -15.17 6.83 15.83
C ARG A 402 -16.40 6.95 14.92
N TRP A 403 -16.26 6.61 13.65
CA TRP A 403 -17.25 6.77 12.59
C TRP A 403 -17.80 5.41 12.12
N ASP A 404 -17.39 4.32 12.76
CA ASP A 404 -17.94 3.00 12.46
C ASP A 404 -19.34 2.86 13.03
N ASP A 405 -20.16 2.09 12.31
CA ASP A 405 -21.47 1.67 12.77
C ASP A 405 -21.36 0.81 14.04
N VAL A 406 -22.38 0.86 14.89
CA VAL A 406 -22.53 0.03 16.10
C VAL A 406 -22.41 -1.46 15.75
N ASP A 407 -22.91 -1.84 14.58
CA ASP A 407 -22.85 -3.22 14.07
C ASP A 407 -21.55 -3.57 13.33
N PHE A 408 -20.63 -2.63 13.14
CA PHE A 408 -19.39 -2.88 12.39
C PHE A 408 -18.57 -4.03 12.99
N LYS A 409 -18.56 -4.13 14.32
CA LYS A 409 -17.87 -5.17 15.07
C LYS A 409 -18.36 -6.58 14.74
N SER A 410 -19.66 -6.79 14.87
CA SER A 410 -20.27 -8.10 14.64
C SER A 410 -20.19 -8.48 13.17
N ASN A 411 -20.41 -7.51 12.27
CA ASN A 411 -20.28 -7.70 10.84
C ASN A 411 -18.85 -8.08 10.43
N ALA A 412 -17.82 -7.49 11.06
CA ALA A 412 -16.44 -7.84 10.78
C ALA A 412 -16.12 -9.31 11.10
N VAL A 413 -16.47 -9.76 12.30
CA VAL A 413 -16.25 -11.16 12.74
C VAL A 413 -17.03 -12.12 11.83
N LEU A 414 -18.28 -11.82 11.51
CA LEU A 414 -19.10 -12.64 10.60
C LEU A 414 -18.54 -12.72 9.19
N HIS A 415 -18.01 -11.62 8.65
CA HIS A 415 -17.41 -11.64 7.31
C HIS A 415 -16.17 -12.53 7.28
N PHE A 416 -15.33 -12.51 8.31
CA PHE A 416 -14.19 -13.42 8.41
C PHE A 416 -14.62 -14.87 8.53
N ILE A 417 -15.55 -15.19 9.43
CA ILE A 417 -16.14 -16.52 9.57
C ILE A 417 -16.65 -17.00 8.21
N HIS A 418 -17.57 -16.26 7.60
CA HIS A 418 -18.14 -16.61 6.30
C HIS A 418 -17.06 -16.82 5.21
N CYS A 419 -16.05 -15.95 5.17
CA CYS A 419 -14.94 -16.07 4.24
C CYS A 419 -14.16 -17.38 4.44
N PHE A 420 -13.76 -17.68 5.67
CA PHE A 420 -12.97 -18.87 5.99
C PHE A 420 -13.75 -20.16 5.77
N PHE A 421 -15.03 -20.20 6.13
CA PHE A 421 -15.87 -21.36 5.88
C PHE A 421 -16.09 -21.64 4.39
N ASN A 422 -16.27 -20.60 3.58
CA ASN A 422 -16.39 -20.79 2.13
C ASN A 422 -15.09 -21.34 1.53
N ILE A 423 -13.93 -20.89 2.02
CA ILE A 423 -12.63 -21.43 1.59
C ILE A 423 -12.48 -22.89 2.04
N ALA A 424 -12.83 -23.21 3.28
CA ALA A 424 -12.76 -24.56 3.86
C ALA A 424 -13.69 -25.56 3.17
N LYS A 425 -14.86 -25.11 2.71
CA LYS A 425 -15.84 -25.95 2.01
C LYS A 425 -15.26 -26.58 0.74
N GLU A 426 -14.32 -25.90 0.10
CA GLU A 426 -13.80 -26.28 -1.22
C GLU A 426 -12.52 -27.12 -1.14
N ASP A 427 -11.91 -27.28 0.05
CA ASP A 427 -10.65 -28.00 0.25
C ASP A 427 -10.48 -28.42 1.72
N ASP A 428 -10.36 -29.73 1.93
CA ASP A 428 -10.33 -30.36 3.26
C ASP A 428 -9.06 -29.99 4.06
N ALA A 429 -7.94 -29.73 3.38
CA ALA A 429 -6.73 -29.27 4.07
C ALA A 429 -6.94 -27.90 4.72
N PHE A 430 -7.71 -27.00 4.07
CA PHE A 430 -8.10 -25.73 4.68
C PHE A 430 -9.01 -25.91 5.89
N PHE A 431 -9.94 -26.87 5.82
CA PHE A 431 -10.83 -27.18 6.94
C PHE A 431 -10.04 -27.61 8.19
N GLU A 432 -9.10 -28.55 8.04
CA GLU A 432 -8.25 -29.02 9.14
C GLU A 432 -7.45 -27.89 9.79
N VAL A 433 -6.92 -26.96 9.00
CA VAL A 433 -6.18 -25.81 9.56
C VAL A 433 -7.08 -24.83 10.28
N ILE A 434 -8.25 -24.51 9.71
CA ILE A 434 -9.21 -23.61 10.36
C ILE A 434 -9.70 -24.22 11.68
N TYR A 435 -9.89 -25.55 11.71
CA TYR A 435 -10.16 -26.31 12.93
C TYR A 435 -9.02 -26.18 13.94
N ALA A 436 -7.79 -26.51 13.52
CA ALA A 436 -6.60 -26.46 14.37
C ALA A 436 -6.28 -25.05 14.91
N ALA A 437 -6.60 -24.00 14.14
CA ALA A 437 -6.44 -22.61 14.56
C ALA A 437 -7.52 -22.15 15.57
N ASN A 438 -8.38 -23.06 16.03
CA ASN A 438 -9.38 -22.86 17.08
C ASN A 438 -10.47 -21.84 16.71
N ILE A 439 -11.05 -21.94 15.51
CA ILE A 439 -12.20 -21.11 15.11
C ILE A 439 -13.40 -21.31 16.05
N LEU A 440 -13.54 -22.48 16.68
CA LEU A 440 -14.58 -22.74 17.68
C LEU A 440 -14.42 -21.83 18.91
N GLY A 441 -13.19 -21.56 19.32
CA GLY A 441 -12.86 -20.59 20.37
C GLY A 441 -13.25 -19.16 20.03
N LEU A 442 -13.42 -18.82 18.75
CA LEU A 442 -13.97 -17.53 18.30
C LEU A 442 -15.51 -17.54 18.28
N LEU A 443 -16.12 -18.64 17.81
CA LEU A 443 -17.57 -18.73 17.63
C LEU A 443 -18.34 -18.64 18.96
N ARG A 444 -17.86 -19.27 20.04
CA ARG A 444 -18.54 -19.24 21.34
C ARG A 444 -18.64 -17.81 21.91
N PRO A 445 -17.54 -17.05 22.11
CA PRO A 445 -17.62 -15.66 22.57
C PRO A 445 -18.43 -14.75 21.63
N PHE A 446 -18.35 -15.01 20.33
CA PHE A 446 -19.11 -14.26 19.34
C PHE A 446 -20.63 -14.46 19.50
N LEU A 447 -21.08 -15.71 19.66
CA LEU A 447 -22.49 -16.03 19.91
C LEU A 447 -22.98 -15.43 21.22
N GLU A 448 -22.19 -15.53 22.30
CA GLU A 448 -22.53 -14.91 23.58
C GLU A 448 -22.66 -13.38 23.47
N MET A 449 -21.78 -12.72 22.71
CA MET A 449 -21.86 -11.28 22.44
C MET A 449 -23.14 -10.92 21.70
N GLU A 450 -23.50 -11.64 20.63
CA GLU A 450 -24.72 -11.41 19.86
C GLU A 450 -25.99 -11.65 20.71
N LEU A 451 -26.01 -12.71 21.52
CA LEU A 451 -27.13 -13.03 22.41
C LEU A 451 -27.31 -11.95 23.49
N ARG A 452 -26.22 -11.46 24.10
CA ARG A 452 -26.28 -10.35 25.08
C ARG A 452 -26.75 -9.05 24.43
N GLY A 453 -26.28 -8.74 23.22
CA GLY A 453 -26.73 -7.59 22.45
C GLY A 453 -28.23 -7.62 22.21
N ARG A 454 -28.77 -8.78 21.84
CA ARG A 454 -30.21 -9.00 21.66
C ARG A 454 -31.00 -9.01 22.96
N GLY A 455 -30.46 -9.54 24.06
CA GLY A 455 -31.15 -9.51 25.36
C GLY A 455 -31.34 -8.09 25.90
N ASN A 456 -30.42 -7.19 25.59
CA ASN A 456 -30.57 -5.77 25.88
C ASN A 456 -31.57 -5.09 24.91
N LEU A 457 -31.58 -5.48 23.64
CA LEU A 457 -32.59 -5.02 22.68
C LEU A 457 -33.99 -5.51 23.05
N ALA A 458 -34.18 -6.79 23.39
CA ALA A 458 -35.47 -7.36 23.79
C ALA A 458 -36.04 -6.71 25.06
N ARG A 459 -35.19 -6.23 25.97
CA ARG A 459 -35.62 -5.40 27.11
C ARG A 459 -36.00 -3.96 26.72
N HIS A 460 -35.46 -3.44 25.62
CA HIS A 460 -35.78 -2.13 25.08
C HIS A 460 -36.95 -2.15 24.09
N ASP A 461 -37.11 -3.27 23.36
CA ASP A 461 -38.16 -3.56 22.39
C ASP A 461 -39.41 -4.12 23.07
N ALA A 462 -39.33 -4.70 24.28
CA ALA A 462 -40.54 -4.96 25.08
C ALA A 462 -41.34 -3.67 25.39
N ASP A 463 -40.69 -2.50 25.32
CA ASP A 463 -41.35 -1.18 25.41
C ASP A 463 -41.84 -0.65 24.04
N LEU A 464 -41.43 -1.26 22.92
CA LEU A 464 -41.74 -0.83 21.53
C LEU A 464 -42.51 -1.89 20.70
N ALA A 465 -42.67 -3.12 21.19
CA ALA A 465 -43.29 -4.27 20.52
C ALA A 465 -44.82 -4.20 20.47
N MET A 466 -45.36 -3.03 20.10
CA MET A 466 -46.78 -2.84 19.83
C MET A 466 -47.08 -2.50 18.35
N VAL A 467 -46.12 -2.56 17.41
CA VAL A 467 -46.34 -1.98 16.06
C VAL A 467 -45.90 -2.80 14.83
N TYR A 468 -45.26 -3.97 14.88
CA TYR A 468 -44.91 -4.68 13.62
C TYR A 468 -45.21 -6.18 13.63
N ASP A 469 -45.92 -6.62 12.58
CA ASP A 469 -46.55 -7.94 12.36
C ASP A 469 -45.92 -8.68 11.16
N GLU A 470 -46.19 -9.99 11.05
CA GLU A 470 -45.62 -11.10 10.25
C GLU A 470 -45.28 -10.89 8.75
N ALA A 471 -45.52 -9.72 8.16
CA ALA A 471 -45.42 -9.51 6.71
C ALA A 471 -43.98 -9.47 6.14
N ASP A 472 -42.95 -9.29 6.97
CA ASP A 472 -41.56 -9.13 6.50
C ASP A 472 -40.84 -10.46 6.17
N PHE A 473 -41.40 -11.61 6.57
CA PHE A 473 -40.78 -12.92 6.36
C PHE A 473 -40.95 -13.49 4.94
N ASP A 474 -42.01 -13.11 4.23
CA ASP A 474 -42.27 -13.58 2.85
C ASP A 474 -41.32 -12.95 1.81
N ILE A 475 -40.76 -11.77 2.12
CA ILE A 475 -39.85 -11.05 1.22
C ILE A 475 -38.50 -11.80 1.08
N LEU A 476 -38.03 -12.43 2.17
CA LEU A 476 -36.79 -13.21 2.18
C LEU A 476 -36.89 -14.55 1.43
N ALA A 477 -38.09 -15.15 1.38
CA ALA A 477 -38.35 -16.34 0.58
C ALA A 477 -38.38 -16.03 -0.93
N SER A 478 -38.91 -14.85 -1.31
CA SER A 478 -38.98 -14.41 -2.71
C SER A 478 -37.62 -14.06 -3.33
N ILE A 479 -36.63 -13.61 -2.55
CA ILE A 479 -35.32 -13.19 -3.05
C ILE A 479 -34.45 -14.39 -3.47
N LYS A 480 -34.68 -15.55 -2.88
CA LYS A 480 -33.88 -16.77 -3.11
C LYS A 480 -34.17 -17.46 -4.46
N GLY A 481 -35.30 -17.14 -5.11
CA GLY A 481 -35.71 -17.76 -6.37
C GLY A 481 -35.15 -17.12 -7.65
N ASN A 482 -34.61 -15.89 -7.58
CA ASN A 482 -34.41 -15.06 -8.79
C ASN A 482 -32.96 -14.74 -9.17
N GLY A 483 -31.95 -15.39 -8.60
CA GLY A 483 -30.56 -15.24 -9.09
C GLY A 483 -30.01 -13.80 -9.08
N LEU A 484 -30.44 -12.99 -8.11
CA LEU A 484 -30.15 -11.56 -7.99
C LEU A 484 -29.01 -11.25 -6.99
N GLU A 485 -27.93 -12.04 -7.00
CA GLU A 485 -26.77 -11.82 -6.10
C GLU A 485 -26.02 -10.50 -6.37
N ASN A 486 -26.32 -9.81 -7.49
CA ASN A 486 -25.66 -8.57 -7.91
C ASN A 486 -26.50 -7.29 -7.73
N LEU A 487 -27.68 -7.35 -7.10
CA LEU A 487 -28.58 -6.21 -6.92
C LEU A 487 -29.01 -6.02 -5.46
N LEU A 488 -28.04 -6.00 -4.54
CA LEU A 488 -28.32 -5.66 -3.13
C LEU A 488 -28.22 -4.13 -2.90
N PRO A 489 -29.23 -3.48 -2.26
CA PRO A 489 -29.22 -2.05 -1.94
C PRO A 489 -28.11 -1.65 -0.97
N ARG A 490 -27.77 -0.35 -0.99
CA ARG A 490 -26.63 0.27 -0.28
C ARG A 490 -26.77 0.39 1.24
N ASP A 491 -27.97 0.23 1.77
CA ASP A 491 -28.27 0.36 3.20
C ASP A 491 -28.97 -0.92 3.67
N TRP A 492 -28.39 -1.59 4.67
CA TRP A 492 -28.96 -2.81 5.24
C TRP A 492 -29.98 -2.42 6.30
N ASP A 493 -31.27 -2.63 6.04
CA ASP A 493 -32.28 -2.56 7.11
C ASP A 493 -32.02 -3.68 8.15
N LEU A 494 -32.25 -3.37 9.44
CA LEU A 494 -32.03 -4.28 10.58
C LEU A 494 -32.53 -5.73 10.38
N PRO A 495 -33.69 -6.02 9.75
CA PRO A 495 -34.18 -7.38 9.57
C PRO A 495 -33.29 -8.24 8.66
N TYR A 496 -32.71 -7.64 7.61
CA TYR A 496 -31.83 -8.34 6.66
C TYR A 496 -30.49 -8.71 7.28
N ALA A 497 -29.95 -7.82 8.11
CA ALA A 497 -28.73 -8.12 8.87
C ALA A 497 -28.96 -9.35 9.75
N ALA A 498 -30.03 -9.38 10.55
CA ALA A 498 -30.34 -10.48 11.46
C ALA A 498 -30.51 -11.84 10.74
N ALA A 499 -31.21 -11.86 9.60
CA ALA A 499 -31.39 -13.07 8.79
C ALA A 499 -30.07 -13.57 8.19
N TYR A 500 -29.22 -12.66 7.69
CA TYR A 500 -27.89 -12.99 7.19
C TYR A 500 -26.99 -13.56 8.29
N ARG A 501 -26.96 -12.94 9.50
CA ARG A 501 -26.18 -13.47 10.64
C ARG A 501 -26.59 -14.91 10.97
N ARG A 502 -27.90 -15.17 11.04
CA ARG A 502 -28.44 -16.51 11.30
C ARG A 502 -28.03 -17.50 10.22
N SER A 503 -28.17 -17.14 8.94
CA SER A 503 -27.78 -18.03 7.84
C SER A 503 -26.29 -18.36 7.83
N VAL A 504 -25.41 -17.40 8.14
CA VAL A 504 -23.96 -17.64 8.19
C VAL A 504 -23.62 -18.60 9.31
N LEU A 505 -24.19 -18.39 10.50
CA LEU A 505 -23.99 -19.26 11.66
C LEU A 505 -24.53 -20.68 11.40
N CYS A 506 -25.74 -20.82 10.85
CA CYS A 506 -26.29 -22.14 10.52
C CYS A 506 -25.42 -22.89 9.50
N ARG A 507 -24.86 -22.20 8.49
CA ARG A 507 -23.94 -22.83 7.53
C ARG A 507 -22.62 -23.21 8.17
N ALA A 508 -22.08 -22.35 9.05
CA ALA A 508 -20.86 -22.65 9.80
C ALA A 508 -21.06 -23.92 10.64
N PHE A 509 -22.17 -24.00 11.37
CA PHE A 509 -22.55 -25.19 12.14
C PHE A 509 -22.76 -26.42 11.24
N ASP A 510 -23.46 -26.32 10.11
CA ASP A 510 -23.68 -27.46 9.20
C ASP A 510 -22.37 -28.03 8.64
N VAL A 511 -21.44 -27.15 8.23
CA VAL A 511 -20.11 -27.58 7.76
C VAL A 511 -19.33 -28.30 8.87
N PHE A 512 -19.37 -27.78 10.10
CA PHE A 512 -18.76 -28.43 11.26
C PHE A 512 -19.41 -29.78 11.58
N MET A 513 -20.74 -29.85 11.55
CA MET A 513 -21.51 -31.03 11.90
C MET A 513 -21.40 -32.17 10.90
N ARG A 514 -21.21 -31.85 9.61
CA ARG A 514 -21.01 -32.88 8.57
C ARG A 514 -19.60 -33.45 8.52
N ARG A 515 -18.61 -32.75 9.10
CA ARG A 515 -17.18 -33.09 8.98
C ARG A 515 -16.48 -33.43 10.30
N GLY A 516 -17.00 -32.94 11.42
CA GLY A 516 -16.45 -33.22 12.75
C GLY A 516 -16.92 -34.57 13.29
N ASP A 517 -16.06 -35.23 14.06
CA ASP A 517 -16.42 -36.42 14.83
C ASP A 517 -17.42 -36.01 15.93
N HIS A 518 -18.59 -36.63 15.98
CA HIS A 518 -19.74 -36.20 16.80
C HIS A 518 -19.49 -36.18 18.33
N HIS A 519 -18.31 -36.61 18.78
CA HIS A 519 -17.99 -36.85 20.17
C HIS A 519 -17.31 -35.69 20.91
N GLU A 520 -16.80 -34.66 20.24
CA GLU A 520 -15.93 -33.65 20.89
C GLU A 520 -16.66 -32.48 21.58
N PHE A 521 -17.96 -32.23 21.35
CA PHE A 521 -18.64 -31.04 21.91
C PHE A 521 -20.10 -31.25 22.35
N PRO A 522 -20.41 -32.09 23.36
CA PRO A 522 -21.76 -32.26 23.91
C PRO A 522 -22.38 -30.97 24.51
N GLU A 523 -21.56 -30.00 24.93
CA GLU A 523 -22.03 -28.76 25.58
C GLU A 523 -22.71 -27.76 24.64
N LEU A 524 -22.34 -27.72 23.35
CA LEU A 524 -22.99 -26.83 22.36
C LEU A 524 -24.40 -27.32 21.98
N TRP A 525 -24.75 -28.56 22.32
CA TRP A 525 -26.09 -29.14 22.12
C TRP A 525 -27.09 -28.69 23.19
N HIS A 526 -26.61 -28.16 24.32
CA HIS A 526 -27.43 -27.74 25.45
C HIS A 526 -27.59 -26.22 25.56
N VAL A 527 -27.27 -25.46 24.51
CA VAL A 527 -27.78 -24.09 24.40
C VAL A 527 -29.28 -24.21 24.16
N GLU A 528 -30.05 -24.19 25.26
CA GLU A 528 -31.51 -24.17 25.23
C GLU A 528 -31.96 -22.93 24.44
N TRP A 529 -32.53 -23.16 23.26
CA TRP A 529 -33.23 -22.13 22.47
C TRP A 529 -34.67 -21.94 22.95
N ASP A 530 -34.99 -22.45 24.16
CA ASP A 530 -36.34 -22.58 24.70
C ASP A 530 -36.90 -21.31 25.36
N ASP A 531 -36.10 -20.23 25.44
CA ASP A 531 -36.56 -18.91 25.93
C ASP A 531 -37.16 -18.00 24.83
N LEU A 532 -37.46 -18.55 23.65
CA LEU A 532 -38.25 -17.86 22.61
C LEU A 532 -39.76 -17.98 22.92
N PRO A 533 -40.59 -16.95 22.64
CA PRO A 533 -42.03 -17.03 22.85
C PRO A 533 -42.61 -18.27 22.16
N SER A 534 -43.28 -19.10 22.95
CA SER A 534 -43.78 -20.42 22.56
C SER A 534 -44.77 -20.33 21.40
N GLY A 535 -44.33 -20.79 20.22
CA GLY A 535 -45.17 -20.79 19.02
C GLY A 535 -44.58 -21.49 17.80
N VAL A 536 -43.67 -22.47 17.94
CA VAL A 536 -43.28 -23.35 16.82
C VAL A 536 -42.84 -24.71 17.38
N GLU A 537 -43.54 -25.79 17.03
CA GLU A 537 -43.18 -27.16 17.39
C GLU A 537 -41.92 -27.62 16.64
N GLY A 538 -40.96 -28.19 17.38
CA GLY A 538 -39.59 -28.47 16.95
C GLY A 538 -39.34 -29.83 16.29
N SER A 539 -40.26 -30.40 15.48
CA SER A 539 -40.05 -31.73 14.87
C SER A 539 -39.91 -31.79 13.35
N ASP A 540 -40.07 -30.70 12.59
CA ASP A 540 -40.11 -30.77 11.11
C ASP A 540 -38.90 -30.21 10.35
N TYR A 541 -37.82 -29.81 11.05
CA TYR A 541 -36.65 -29.20 10.37
C TYR A 541 -35.50 -30.17 10.04
N ALA A 542 -35.46 -31.38 10.62
CA ALA A 542 -34.39 -32.35 10.35
C ALA A 542 -34.68 -33.30 9.17
N SER A 543 -35.95 -33.47 8.79
CA SER A 543 -36.40 -34.43 7.76
C SER A 543 -36.50 -33.84 6.35
N PHE A 544 -36.40 -32.51 6.18
CA PHE A 544 -36.58 -31.86 4.87
C PHE A 544 -35.32 -31.81 4.00
N TRP A 545 -34.13 -32.10 4.55
CA TRP A 545 -32.84 -31.95 3.84
C TRP A 545 -32.15 -33.25 3.41
N ILE A 546 -32.78 -34.42 3.58
CA ILE A 546 -32.18 -35.72 3.22
C ILE A 546 -32.74 -36.31 1.90
N SER A 547 -33.74 -35.71 1.26
CA SER A 547 -34.47 -36.35 0.13
C SER A 547 -34.24 -35.76 -1.27
N GLN A 548 -33.22 -34.92 -1.53
CA GLN A 548 -33.06 -34.30 -2.85
C GLN A 548 -31.78 -34.68 -3.64
N ASP A 549 -30.93 -35.58 -3.14
CA ASP A 549 -29.69 -36.00 -3.83
C ASP A 549 -29.71 -37.44 -4.36
N ILE A 550 -30.87 -37.99 -4.75
CA ILE A 550 -30.92 -39.20 -5.59
C ILE A 550 -32.14 -39.12 -6.52
N ILE A 551 -31.92 -38.73 -7.77
CA ILE A 551 -32.46 -39.33 -9.01
C ILE A 551 -31.82 -38.56 -10.17
N GLY A 552 -30.92 -39.24 -10.88
CA GLY A 552 -30.34 -38.74 -12.12
C GLY A 552 -31.41 -38.65 -13.21
N PHE A 553 -31.43 -37.53 -13.94
CA PHE A 553 -32.14 -37.43 -15.20
C PHE A 553 -31.22 -36.84 -16.27
N ASN A 554 -31.00 -37.68 -17.28
CA ASN A 554 -30.27 -37.43 -18.51
C ASN A 554 -31.23 -36.77 -19.53
N PRO A 555 -30.93 -35.59 -20.09
CA PRO A 555 -31.67 -35.11 -21.25
C PRO A 555 -30.85 -35.34 -22.53
N ALA A 556 -31.44 -36.17 -23.38
CA ALA A 556 -31.05 -36.42 -24.75
C ALA A 556 -30.94 -35.12 -25.59
N LEU A 557 -30.02 -35.18 -26.55
CA LEU A 557 -29.84 -34.25 -27.67
C LEU A 557 -31.15 -33.98 -28.44
N PRO A 558 -31.39 -32.73 -28.90
CA PRO A 558 -32.19 -32.49 -30.08
C PRO A 558 -31.26 -32.33 -31.31
N GLY A 559 -31.40 -33.28 -32.24
CA GLY A 559 -30.83 -33.17 -33.57
C GLY A 559 -31.53 -32.09 -34.40
N THR A 560 -30.74 -31.25 -35.05
CA THR A 560 -31.17 -30.44 -36.20
C THR A 560 -30.88 -31.21 -37.48
N LEU A 561 -31.97 -31.64 -38.13
CA LEU A 561 -32.00 -32.29 -39.44
C LEU A 561 -31.75 -31.26 -40.54
N SER A 562 -30.79 -31.60 -41.38
CA SER A 562 -30.53 -31.04 -42.71
C SER A 562 -31.62 -31.44 -43.72
N LYS A 563 -32.04 -30.50 -44.56
CA LYS A 563 -32.52 -30.67 -45.94
C LYS A 563 -31.83 -29.56 -46.74
N MET A 564 -31.13 -29.79 -47.84
CA MET A 564 -31.49 -30.34 -49.16
C MET A 564 -30.15 -30.71 -49.87
N ASP A 565 -29.98 -31.76 -50.65
CA ASP A 565 -30.47 -31.94 -52.03
C ASP A 565 -30.02 -33.31 -52.60
N GLN A 566 -30.78 -33.75 -53.63
CA GLN A 566 -30.66 -34.93 -54.52
C GLN A 566 -31.53 -36.15 -54.19
#